data_AF-A0A793TYN6-F1
#
_entry.id   AF-A0A793TYN6-F1
#
_cell.length_a   1.000
_cell.length_b   1.000
_cell.length_c   1.000
_cell.angle_alpha   90.00
_cell.angle_beta   90.00
_cell.angle_gamma   90.00
#
_symmetry.space_group_name_H-M   'P 1'
#
loop_
_entity.id
_entity.type
_entity.pdbx_description
1 polymer ?
#
loop_
_entity_poly.entity_id
_entity_poly.type
_entity_poly.pdbx_seq_one_letter_code
_entity_poly.pdbx_strand_id
1 'polypeptide(L)'
;MAEHDITPEVTLSKTQRRLKVGYVGISHTNRKTKAPTRYSRSPSLHLKGNWLKEAGFYTGRGVTVKISEGCLTIIADSDEVQELREELYLVKQSVKGMRNGMFSVLNKS
;
A
#
# COMPACT_ATOMS: atom_id res chain seq x y z
N MET A 1 25.46 7.33 38.37
CA MET A 1 24.73 6.16 37.85
C MET A 1 23.73 6.70 36.84
N ALA A 2 23.91 6.40 35.56
CA ALA A 2 23.05 6.93 34.50
C ALA A 2 21.74 6.16 34.50
N GLU A 3 20.62 6.87 34.69
CA GLU A 3 19.29 6.31 34.48
C GLU A 3 19.11 6.07 32.98
N HIS A 4 18.91 4.81 32.62
CA HIS A 4 18.51 4.45 31.27
C HIS A 4 17.00 4.69 31.15
N ASP A 5 16.62 5.73 30.40
CA ASP A 5 15.25 5.92 29.93
C ASP A 5 14.84 4.73 29.06
N ILE A 6 14.13 3.77 29.67
CA ILE A 6 13.50 2.67 28.96
C ILE A 6 12.34 3.29 28.18
N THR A 7 12.52 3.40 26.86
CA THR A 7 11.47 3.82 25.94
C THR A 7 10.28 2.87 26.14
N PRO A 8 9.05 3.38 26.36
CA PRO A 8 7.93 2.50 26.70
C PRO A 8 7.67 1.53 25.55
N GLU A 9 7.73 0.24 25.87
CA GLU A 9 7.23 -0.84 25.02
C GLU A 9 5.80 -0.47 24.60
N VAL A 10 5.55 -0.39 23.30
CA VAL A 10 4.23 -0.03 22.77
C VAL A 10 3.25 -1.15 23.14
N THR A 11 2.58 -0.99 24.28
CA THR A 11 1.59 -1.95 24.74
C THR A 11 0.37 -1.90 23.83
N LEU A 12 0.26 -2.87 22.91
CA LEU A 12 -0.89 -3.04 22.03
C LEU A 12 -2.15 -3.31 22.87
N SER A 13 -2.97 -2.28 23.04
CA SER A 13 -4.13 -2.32 23.94
C SER A 13 -5.18 -3.38 23.58
N LYS A 14 -5.23 -3.84 22.32
CA LYS A 14 -6.07 -4.95 21.84
C LYS A 14 -5.42 -5.66 20.65
N THR A 15 -5.06 -6.92 20.84
CA THR A 15 -4.43 -7.78 19.82
C THR A 15 -5.44 -8.42 18.83
N GLN A 16 -6.73 -8.43 19.17
CA GLN A 16 -7.77 -9.06 18.35
C GLN A 16 -8.98 -8.15 18.15
N ARG A 17 -9.53 -8.14 16.92
CA ARG A 17 -10.75 -7.41 16.55
C ARG A 17 -11.64 -8.29 15.68
N ARG A 18 -12.94 -8.32 15.97
CA ARG A 18 -13.95 -9.02 15.16
C ARG A 18 -14.53 -8.07 14.12
N LEU A 19 -14.42 -8.44 12.85
CA LEU A 19 -14.91 -7.67 11.72
C LEU A 19 -15.81 -8.56 10.84
N LYS A 20 -16.70 -7.93 10.08
CA LYS A 20 -17.48 -8.61 9.04
C LYS A 20 -16.96 -8.19 7.67
N VAL A 21 -16.93 -9.12 6.74
CA VAL A 21 -16.65 -8.84 5.34
C VAL A 21 -17.80 -8.01 4.78
N GLY A 22 -17.47 -6.82 4.28
CA GLY A 22 -18.39 -5.94 3.57
C GLY A 22 -18.30 -6.16 2.06
N TYR A 23 -18.83 -5.20 1.31
CA TYR A 23 -18.71 -5.15 -0.14
C TYR A 23 -18.40 -3.73 -0.60
N VAL A 24 -17.65 -3.62 -1.69
CA VAL A 24 -17.45 -2.37 -2.43
C VAL A 24 -18.19 -2.44 -3.76
N GLY A 25 -18.91 -1.37 -4.11
CA GLY A 25 -19.57 -1.21 -5.40
C GLY A 25 -18.60 -0.67 -6.44
N ILE A 26 -18.54 -1.31 -7.60
CA ILE A 26 -17.69 -0.92 -8.73
C ILE A 26 -18.60 -0.57 -9.90
N SER A 27 -18.57 0.70 -10.31
CA SER A 27 -19.28 1.19 -11.49
C SER A 27 -18.41 1.01 -12.75
N HIS A 28 -18.98 0.39 -13.78
CA HIS A 28 -18.33 0.22 -15.08
C HIS A 28 -18.84 1.29 -16.02
N THR A 29 -17.98 2.20 -16.44
CA THR A 29 -18.35 3.29 -17.35
C THR A 29 -17.89 3.00 -18.77
N ASN A 30 -18.73 3.37 -19.73
CA ASN A 30 -18.32 3.35 -21.13
C ASN A 30 -17.23 4.41 -21.35
N ARG A 31 -16.07 4.01 -21.89
CA ARG A 31 -14.93 4.93 -22.07
C ARG A 31 -15.27 6.14 -22.96
N LYS A 32 -16.10 5.95 -23.98
CA LYS A 32 -16.48 6.98 -24.96
C LYS A 32 -17.55 7.93 -24.43
N THR A 33 -18.61 7.39 -23.83
CA THR A 33 -19.76 8.20 -23.40
C THR A 33 -19.72 8.61 -21.93
N LYS A 34 -18.78 8.05 -21.14
CA LYS A 34 -18.67 8.18 -19.67
C LYS A 34 -19.91 7.76 -18.88
N ALA A 35 -20.95 7.23 -19.56
CA ALA A 35 -22.15 6.74 -18.92
C ALA A 35 -21.88 5.41 -18.18
N PRO A 36 -22.46 5.21 -16.99
CA PRO A 36 -22.42 3.92 -16.31
C PRO A 36 -23.23 2.89 -17.10
N THR A 37 -22.64 1.72 -17.29
CA THR A 37 -23.21 0.61 -18.08
C THR A 37 -23.66 -0.55 -17.21
N ARG A 38 -22.94 -0.80 -16.11
CA ARG A 38 -23.29 -1.82 -15.12
C ARG A 38 -22.61 -1.54 -13.79
N TYR A 39 -23.15 -2.14 -12.73
CA TYR A 39 -22.56 -2.15 -11.41
C TYR A 39 -22.20 -3.58 -11.00
N SER A 40 -21.07 -3.74 -10.34
CA SER A 40 -20.61 -5.01 -9.77
C SER A 40 -20.23 -4.82 -8.31
N ARG A 41 -20.15 -5.91 -7.54
CA ARG A 41 -19.80 -5.90 -6.12
C ARG A 41 -18.61 -6.82 -5.89
N SER A 42 -17.67 -6.39 -5.05
CA SER A 42 -16.52 -7.20 -4.63
C SER A 42 -16.45 -7.23 -3.10
N PRO A 43 -16.05 -8.35 -2.48
CA PRO A 43 -15.88 -8.42 -1.03
C PRO A 43 -14.81 -7.43 -0.55
N SER A 44 -15.02 -6.82 0.60
CA SER A 44 -14.09 -5.85 1.18
C SER A 44 -13.89 -6.06 2.69
N LEU A 45 -12.65 -5.93 3.15
CA LEU A 45 -12.31 -5.86 4.56
C LEU A 45 -11.86 -4.42 4.88
N HIS A 46 -12.44 -3.83 5.92
CA HIS A 46 -12.13 -2.47 6.34
C HIS A 46 -11.40 -2.48 7.69
N LEU A 47 -10.08 -2.29 7.65
CA LEU A 47 -9.24 -2.11 8.83
C LEU A 47 -9.05 -0.60 9.07
N LYS A 48 -9.46 -0.09 10.23
CA LYS A 48 -9.35 1.34 10.58
C LYS A 48 -9.04 1.52 12.06
N GLY A 49 -8.28 2.57 12.37
CA GLY A 49 -8.01 3.04 13.74
C GLY A 49 -6.52 3.18 14.06
N ASN A 50 -6.20 3.89 15.14
CA ASN A 50 -4.83 4.19 15.56
C ASN A 50 -3.99 2.94 15.87
N TRP A 51 -4.65 1.84 16.23
CA TRP A 51 -4.01 0.53 16.48
C TRP A 51 -3.23 0.00 15.26
N LEU A 52 -3.58 0.42 14.04
CA LEU A 52 -2.78 0.07 12.85
C LEU A 52 -1.38 0.68 12.93
N LYS A 53 -1.30 1.95 13.34
CA LYS A 53 -0.02 2.66 13.53
C LYS A 53 0.79 2.03 14.66
N GLU A 54 0.14 1.68 15.77
CA GLU A 54 0.76 0.96 16.90
C GLU A 54 1.33 -0.40 16.46
N ALA A 55 0.67 -1.09 15.51
CA ALA A 55 1.13 -2.34 14.92
C ALA A 55 2.12 -2.16 13.75
N GLY A 56 2.65 -0.95 13.53
CA GLY A 56 3.65 -0.66 12.50
C GLY A 56 3.10 -0.39 11.08
N PHE A 57 1.77 -0.29 10.90
CA PHE A 57 1.13 0.06 9.63
C PHE A 57 0.94 1.58 9.49
N TYR A 58 2.05 2.28 9.25
CA TYR A 58 2.04 3.73 9.01
C TYR A 58 1.47 4.09 7.63
N THR A 59 1.00 5.34 7.49
CA THR A 59 0.56 5.87 6.19
C THR A 59 1.70 5.82 5.18
N GLY A 60 1.43 5.32 3.98
CA GLY A 60 2.42 5.21 2.90
C GLY A 60 3.31 3.97 2.97
N ARG A 61 3.37 3.27 4.11
CA ARG A 61 4.15 2.04 4.24
C ARG A 61 3.57 0.93 3.36
N GLY A 62 4.44 0.31 2.57
CA GLY A 62 4.12 -0.89 1.81
C GLY A 62 3.67 -2.04 2.71
N VAL A 63 2.77 -2.87 2.21
CA VAL A 63 2.29 -4.06 2.92
C VAL A 63 2.28 -5.26 1.98
N THR A 64 2.59 -6.41 2.54
CA THR A 64 2.50 -7.70 1.88
C THR A 64 1.33 -8.49 2.45
N VAL A 65 0.46 -8.99 1.58
CA VAL A 65 -0.67 -9.84 1.97
C VAL A 65 -0.38 -11.27 1.49
N LYS A 66 -0.22 -12.20 2.43
CA LYS A 66 -0.13 -13.63 2.15
C LYS A 66 -1.52 -14.24 2.28
N ILE A 67 -1.86 -15.11 1.32
CA ILE A 67 -3.17 -15.74 1.21
C ILE A 67 -2.97 -17.24 1.39
N SER A 68 -3.73 -17.83 2.30
CA SER A 68 -3.89 -19.28 2.43
C SER A 68 -5.37 -19.60 2.63
N GLU A 69 -5.73 -20.88 2.57
CA GLU A 69 -7.11 -21.30 2.74
C GLU A 69 -7.67 -20.81 4.09
N GLY A 70 -8.73 -19.99 4.03
CA GLY A 70 -9.38 -19.42 5.22
C GLY A 70 -8.58 -18.34 5.97
N CYS A 71 -7.41 -17.93 5.50
CA CYS A 71 -6.56 -16.98 6.23
C CYS A 71 -5.90 -15.92 5.34
N LEU A 72 -5.85 -14.70 5.86
CA LEU A 72 -5.10 -13.58 5.29
C LEU A 72 -4.08 -13.10 6.32
N THR A 73 -2.80 -13.14 5.98
CA THR A 73 -1.73 -12.56 6.81
C THR A 73 -1.26 -11.27 6.16
N ILE A 74 -1.41 -10.15 6.87
CA ILE A 74 -0.97 -8.83 6.41
C ILE A 74 0.29 -8.46 7.19
N ILE A 75 1.37 -8.16 6.47
CA ILE A 75 2.69 -7.88 7.03
C ILE A 75 3.10 -6.50 6.52
N ALA A 76 3.47 -5.59 7.43
CA ALA A 76 4.07 -4.32 7.04
C ALA A 76 5.49 -4.57 6.51
N ASP A 77 5.85 -3.91 5.41
CA ASP A 77 7.21 -3.96 4.89
C ASP A 77 8.17 -3.35 5.93
N SER A 78 9.39 -3.88 6.02
CA SER A 78 10.45 -3.32 6.87
C SER A 78 10.99 -2.01 6.30
N ASP A 79 11.75 -1.28 7.11
CA ASP A 79 12.32 0.01 6.72
C ASP A 79 13.27 -0.14 5.52
N GLU A 80 14.09 -1.18 5.49
CA GLU A 80 15.02 -1.44 4.37
C GLU A 80 14.26 -1.72 3.06
N VAL A 81 13.15 -2.44 3.14
CA VAL A 81 12.30 -2.71 1.96
C VAL A 81 11.62 -1.43 1.47
N GLN A 82 11.25 -0.52 2.37
CA GLN A 82 10.71 0.78 1.99
C GLN A 82 11.76 1.64 1.28
N GLU A 83 12.95 1.77 1.86
CA GLU A 83 14.06 2.53 1.27
C GLU A 83 14.42 2.02 -0.12
N LEU A 84 14.57 0.70 -0.28
CA LEU A 84 14.83 0.10 -1.59
C LEU A 84 13.73 0.40 -2.61
N ARG A 85 12.45 0.44 -2.19
CA ARG A 85 11.34 0.78 -3.09
C ARG A 85 11.40 2.24 -3.54
N GLU A 86 11.77 3.15 -2.64
CA GLU A 86 11.94 4.56 -2.94
C GLU A 86 13.12 4.78 -3.89
N GLU A 87 14.26 4.15 -3.64
CA GLU A 87 15.42 4.18 -4.54
C GLU A 87 15.07 3.62 -5.92
N LEU A 88 14.41 2.47 -5.99
CA LEU A 88 13.96 1.88 -7.26
C LEU A 88 12.99 2.80 -8.00
N TYR A 89 12.15 3.53 -7.29
CA TYR A 89 11.26 4.51 -7.91
C TYR A 89 12.06 5.64 -8.57
N LEU A 90 13.03 6.21 -7.87
CA LEU A 90 13.90 7.26 -8.40
C LEU A 90 14.70 6.79 -9.61
N VAL A 91 15.32 5.61 -9.53
CA VAL A 91 16.07 5.00 -10.63
C VAL A 91 15.16 4.79 -11.85
N LYS A 92 13.94 4.29 -11.66
CA LYS A 92 12.97 4.13 -12.75
C LYS A 92 12.60 5.45 -13.42
N GLN A 93 12.46 6.54 -12.66
CA GLN A 93 12.19 7.86 -13.23
C GLN A 93 13.37 8.36 -14.07
N SER A 94 14.60 8.20 -13.58
CA SER A 94 15.81 8.57 -14.32
C SER A 94 15.93 7.80 -15.64
N VAL A 95 15.77 6.47 -15.61
CA VAL A 95 15.81 5.63 -16.82
C VAL A 95 14.72 6.02 -17.82
N LYS A 96 13.52 6.33 -17.32
CA LYS A 96 12.42 6.83 -18.16
C LYS A 96 12.77 8.17 -18.82
N GLY A 97 13.38 9.09 -18.06
CA GLY A 97 13.86 10.38 -18.56
C GLY A 97 14.89 10.22 -19.68
N MET A 98 15.90 9.37 -19.46
CA MET A 98 16.93 9.06 -20.46
C MET A 98 16.34 8.48 -21.74
N ARG A 99 15.43 7.50 -21.61
CA ARG A 99 14.72 6.91 -22.76
C ARG A 99 13.99 7.97 -23.56
N ASN A 100 13.23 8.84 -22.90
CA ASN A 100 12.49 9.90 -23.57
C ASN A 100 13.43 10.90 -24.27
N GLY A 101 14.56 11.25 -23.62
CA GLY A 101 15.60 12.08 -24.21
C GLY A 101 16.15 11.47 -25.50
N MET A 102 16.53 10.19 -25.47
CA MET A 102 17.06 9.47 -26.62
C MET A 102 16.07 9.38 -27.78
N PHE A 103 14.79 9.09 -27.50
CA PHE A 103 13.74 9.12 -28.52
C PHE A 103 13.57 10.51 -29.16
N SER A 104 13.73 11.59 -28.38
CA SER A 104 13.60 12.96 -28.90
C SER A 104 14.78 13.38 -29.78
N VAL A 105 15.97 12.83 -29.55
CA VAL A 105 17.16 13.06 -30.40
C VAL A 105 17.01 12.30 -31.73
N LEU A 106 16.57 11.04 -31.69
CA LEU A 106 16.43 10.20 -32.89
C LEU A 106 15.30 10.64 -33.84
N ASN A 107 14.25 11.30 -33.32
CA ASN A 107 13.10 11.74 -34.12
C ASN A 107 13.25 13.17 -34.67
N LYS A 108 14.43 13.78 -34.52
CA LYS A 108 14.80 15.12 -35.01
C LYS A 108 15.86 15.08 -36.13
N SER A 109 16.27 13.89 -36.57
CA SER A 109 17.08 13.65 -37.78
C SER A 109 16.21 13.01 -38.86
#